data_AF-A0AB73RY01-F1
#
_entry.id   AF-A0AB73RY01-F1
#
_cell.length_a   1.000
_cell.length_b   1.000
_cell.length_c   1.000
_cell.angle_alpha   90.00
_cell.angle_beta   90.00
_cell.angle_gamma   90.00
#
_symmetry.space_group_name_H-M   'P 1'
#
loop_
_entity.id
_entity.type
_entity.pdbx_description
1 polymer ?
#
loop_
_entity_poly.entity_id
_entity_poly.type
_entity_poly.pdbx_seq_one_letter_code
_entity_poly.pdbx_strand_id
1 'polypeptide(L)'
;MENKSAVRLYLELLKKTILFEIWLEYEPYLPASLHISKELSYEPVTVPLPLFLKQYIENHNLKIVNPNVSNNERQGGKDWPRAAHSMVGRKRMNQLQEAMETVFRENIEGDFIETGVWRGGSCIFMNGFLQANNITDRTVWVADSFEGLPAPNLEQYPKDYGDYLHTFDYLRVSLETVQENFRKYDLLNDQVKFLKGWFKDTLPSAPIEKIAIARLDGDMYESTMDSLVNLYDKVSTGGFIIIDDYGLITCAEAVTDFRSERNIKAPMTQIDDFGIYWRKE
;
A
#
# COMPACT_ATOMS: atom_id res chain seq x y z
N MET A 1 30.12 10.13 -5.36
CA MET A 1 29.28 10.75 -4.30
C MET A 1 28.04 11.42 -4.89
N GLU A 2 28.13 12.10 -6.03
CA GLU A 2 26.98 12.76 -6.69
C GLU A 2 25.82 11.82 -7.04
N ASN A 3 26.09 10.62 -7.58
CA ASN A 3 25.03 9.66 -7.95
C ASN A 3 24.19 9.21 -6.74
N LYS A 4 24.82 8.93 -5.59
CA LYS A 4 24.09 8.59 -4.35
C LYS A 4 23.21 9.73 -3.83
N SER A 5 23.60 10.99 -4.10
CA SER A 5 22.80 12.16 -3.76
C SER A 5 21.54 12.25 -4.64
N ALA A 6 21.70 12.06 -5.96
CA ALA A 6 20.59 12.10 -6.91
C ALA A 6 19.55 10.99 -6.65
N VAL A 7 19.99 9.75 -6.42
CA VAL A 7 19.11 8.62 -6.07
C VAL A 7 18.32 8.93 -4.80
N ARG A 8 18.98 9.43 -3.75
CA ARG A 8 18.31 9.79 -2.50
C ARG A 8 17.27 10.88 -2.70
N LEU A 9 17.58 11.92 -3.48
CA LEU A 9 16.64 13.00 -3.80
C LEU A 9 15.44 12.48 -4.59
N TYR A 10 15.67 11.63 -5.59
CA TYR A 10 14.63 11.00 -6.38
C TYR A 10 13.69 10.16 -5.50
N LEU A 11 14.23 9.26 -4.67
CA LEU A 11 13.41 8.40 -3.82
C LEU A 11 12.63 9.20 -2.77
N GLU A 12 13.22 10.26 -2.22
CA GLU A 12 12.51 11.13 -1.29
C GLU A 12 11.36 11.89 -1.97
N LEU A 13 11.60 12.44 -3.17
CA LEU A 13 10.56 13.09 -3.96
C LEU A 13 9.46 12.11 -4.38
N LEU A 14 9.83 10.88 -4.75
CA LEU A 14 8.90 9.83 -5.14
C LEU A 14 7.95 9.49 -3.99
N LYS A 15 8.48 9.28 -2.78
CA LYS A 15 7.66 9.08 -1.56
C LYS A 15 6.70 10.24 -1.33
N LYS A 16 7.21 11.48 -1.33
CA LYS A 16 6.37 12.68 -1.15
C LYS A 16 5.26 12.78 -2.20
N THR A 17 5.55 12.39 -3.44
CA THR A 17 4.57 12.45 -4.53
C THR A 17 3.50 11.37 -4.39
N ILE A 18 3.91 10.12 -4.15
CA ILE A 18 3.00 8.97 -3.97
C ILE A 18 2.08 9.20 -2.77
N LEU A 19 2.64 9.70 -1.66
CA LEU A 19 1.93 10.02 -0.43
C LEU A 19 1.28 11.40 -0.47
N PHE A 20 1.30 12.12 -1.59
CA PHE A 20 0.70 13.45 -1.75
C PHE A 20 1.16 14.50 -0.70
N GLU A 21 2.32 14.30 -0.08
CA GLU A 21 2.85 15.17 0.97
C GLU A 21 3.30 16.52 0.45
N ILE A 22 3.73 16.61 -0.82
CA ILE A 22 4.12 17.90 -1.44
C ILE A 22 2.97 18.91 -1.29
N TRP A 23 1.76 18.52 -1.67
CA TRP A 23 0.61 19.41 -1.55
C TRP A 23 0.19 19.62 -0.10
N LEU A 24 0.27 18.59 0.75
CA LEU A 24 -0.06 18.73 2.17
C LEU A 24 0.90 19.66 2.93
N GLU A 25 2.15 19.76 2.51
CA GLU A 25 3.16 20.61 3.16
C GLU A 25 3.08 22.07 2.70
N TYR A 26 2.74 22.31 1.43
CA TYR A 26 2.90 23.62 0.81
C TYR A 26 1.59 24.33 0.42
N GLU A 27 0.46 23.62 0.30
CA GLU A 27 -0.83 24.24 -0.03
C GLU A 27 -1.61 24.59 1.23
N PRO A 28 -1.90 25.88 1.51
CA PRO A 28 -2.70 26.27 2.69
C PRO A 28 -4.17 25.85 2.58
N TYR A 29 -4.64 25.60 1.36
CA TYR A 29 -6.02 25.23 1.07
C TYR A 29 -6.07 24.08 0.06
N LEU A 30 -6.92 23.09 0.32
CA LEU A 30 -7.13 21.96 -0.59
C LEU A 30 -8.56 22.00 -1.15
N PRO A 31 -8.80 21.61 -2.42
CA PRO A 31 -10.13 21.45 -2.95
C PRO A 31 -11.02 20.64 -2.00
N ALA A 32 -12.25 21.10 -1.75
CA ALA A 32 -13.15 20.42 -0.81
C ALA A 32 -13.46 18.97 -1.22
N SER A 33 -13.38 18.66 -2.52
CA SER A 33 -13.48 17.30 -3.07
C SER A 33 -12.37 16.36 -2.59
N LEU A 34 -11.23 16.90 -2.13
CA LEU A 34 -10.11 16.17 -1.57
C LEU A 34 -10.20 16.02 -0.04
N HIS A 35 -11.31 16.40 0.60
CA HIS A 35 -11.43 16.26 2.06
C HIS A 35 -11.13 14.81 2.48
N ILE A 36 -10.09 14.68 3.29
CA ILE A 36 -9.61 13.44 3.89
C ILE A 36 -10.52 13.18 5.09
N SER A 37 -11.33 12.14 5.06
CA SER A 37 -12.10 11.72 6.23
C SER A 37 -11.33 10.64 6.99
N LYS A 38 -11.43 10.65 8.32
CA LYS A 38 -10.97 9.52 9.16
C LYS A 38 -11.94 8.35 9.12
N GLU A 39 -13.17 8.62 8.70
CA GLU A 39 -14.26 7.67 8.60
C GLU A 39 -14.62 7.51 7.12
N LEU A 40 -14.59 6.26 6.68
CA LEU A 40 -15.03 5.75 5.37
C LEU A 40 -16.44 6.20 4.95
N SER A 41 -17.28 6.58 5.91
CA SER A 41 -18.70 6.93 5.73
C SER A 41 -18.96 8.41 5.43
N TYR A 42 -17.96 9.28 5.49
CA TYR A 42 -18.14 10.69 5.14
C TYR A 42 -17.99 10.90 3.62
N GLU A 43 -19.07 10.60 2.89
CA GLU A 43 -19.47 11.45 1.76
C GLU A 43 -19.39 12.91 2.26
N PRO A 44 -18.73 13.84 1.55
CA PRO A 44 -18.77 15.23 1.96
C PRO A 44 -20.25 15.57 2.04
N VAL A 45 -20.73 16.05 3.20
CA VAL A 45 -22.07 16.64 3.29
C VAL A 45 -22.05 17.79 2.30
N THR A 46 -22.51 17.52 1.08
CA THR A 46 -22.78 18.52 0.09
C THR A 46 -24.06 19.15 0.59
N VAL A 47 -23.94 20.11 1.50
CA VAL A 47 -25.02 21.08 1.68
C VAL A 47 -25.30 21.57 0.27
N PRO A 48 -26.49 21.31 -0.31
CA PRO A 48 -26.73 21.63 -1.70
C PRO A 48 -26.54 23.13 -1.83
N LEU A 49 -25.45 23.53 -2.50
CA LEU A 49 -25.16 24.94 -2.74
C LEU A 49 -26.35 25.48 -3.54
N PRO A 50 -26.96 26.59 -3.10
CA PRO A 50 -28.01 27.22 -3.88
C PRO A 50 -27.55 27.42 -5.33
N LEU A 51 -28.45 27.18 -6.30
CA LEU A 51 -28.10 27.20 -7.73
C LEU A 51 -27.39 28.51 -8.15
N PHE A 52 -27.81 29.64 -7.57
CA PHE A 52 -27.18 30.94 -7.84
C PHE A 52 -25.70 30.99 -7.42
N LEU A 53 -25.35 30.34 -6.31
CA LEU A 53 -23.98 30.30 -5.80
C LEU A 53 -23.13 29.36 -6.65
N LYS A 54 -23.68 28.23 -7.10
CA LYS A 54 -23.02 27.33 -8.05
C LYS A 54 -22.71 28.03 -9.38
N GLN A 55 -23.70 28.71 -9.96
CA GLN A 55 -23.52 29.50 -11.18
C GLN A 55 -22.51 30.63 -10.97
N TYR A 56 -22.53 31.31 -9.82
CA TYR A 56 -21.56 32.34 -9.51
C TYR A 56 -20.14 31.78 -9.45
N ILE A 57 -19.92 30.65 -8.77
CA ILE A 57 -18.63 29.97 -8.70
C ILE A 57 -18.13 29.61 -10.10
N GLU A 58 -18.98 28.98 -10.92
CA GLU A 58 -18.64 28.57 -12.29
C GLU A 58 -18.32 29.78 -13.18
N ASN A 59 -19.15 30.82 -13.15
CA ASN A 59 -18.97 32.02 -13.99
C ASN A 59 -17.75 32.86 -13.60
N HIS A 60 -17.27 32.76 -12.36
CA HIS A 60 -16.14 33.53 -11.84
C HIS A 60 -14.88 32.68 -11.64
N ASN A 61 -14.87 31.42 -12.13
CA ASN A 61 -13.75 30.50 -11.99
C ASN A 61 -13.25 30.34 -10.55
N LEU A 62 -14.18 30.29 -9.59
CA LEU A 62 -13.88 30.09 -8.17
C LEU A 62 -13.86 28.59 -7.84
N LYS A 63 -13.18 28.23 -6.75
CA LYS A 63 -13.17 26.86 -6.20
C LYS A 63 -13.47 26.88 -4.71
N ILE A 64 -14.22 25.88 -4.26
CA ILE A 64 -14.46 25.65 -2.84
C ILE A 64 -13.29 24.84 -2.28
N VAL A 65 -12.69 25.38 -1.23
CA VAL A 65 -11.51 24.81 -0.59
C VAL A 65 -11.72 24.69 0.91
N ASN A 66 -11.06 23.71 1.52
CA ASN A 66 -10.94 23.58 2.96
C ASN A 66 -9.53 24.00 3.40
N PRO A 67 -9.37 24.57 4.61
CA PRO A 67 -8.06 24.78 5.21
C PRO A 67 -7.30 23.45 5.30
N ASN A 68 -6.04 23.46 4.86
CA ASN A 68 -5.16 22.32 5.04
C ASN A 68 -4.57 22.35 6.46
N VAL A 69 -5.21 21.65 7.39
CA VAL A 69 -4.73 21.51 8.76
C VAL A 69 -3.86 20.26 8.83
N SER A 70 -2.54 20.44 8.82
CA SER A 70 -1.60 19.33 9.03
C SER A 70 -1.83 18.70 10.40
N ASN A 71 -2.18 17.42 10.42
CA ASN A 71 -2.53 16.66 11.62
C ASN A 71 -1.66 15.42 11.84
N ASN A 72 -0.52 15.32 11.12
CA ASN A 72 0.41 14.19 11.14
C ASN A 72 -0.20 12.82 10.78
N GLU A 73 -1.46 12.74 10.33
CA GLU A 73 -2.09 11.45 10.02
C GLU A 73 -1.43 10.76 8.84
N ARG A 74 -1.05 11.53 7.81
CA ARG A 74 -0.29 11.02 6.66
C ARG A 74 1.07 10.45 7.07
N GLN A 75 1.69 10.96 8.14
CA GLN A 75 2.95 10.43 8.63
C GLN A 75 2.79 9.00 9.16
N GLY A 76 1.68 8.72 9.85
CA GLY A 76 1.35 7.39 10.38
C GLY A 76 0.46 6.54 9.46
N GLY A 77 0.07 7.03 8.28
CA GLY A 77 -0.87 6.36 7.38
C GLY A 77 -2.23 6.08 8.03
N LYS A 78 -2.73 7.05 8.81
CA LYS A 78 -3.97 6.92 9.58
C LYS A 78 -5.19 7.50 8.86
N ASP A 79 -5.00 7.94 7.63
CA ASP A 79 -5.98 8.66 6.85
C ASP A 79 -6.24 7.98 5.51
N TRP A 80 -7.37 8.33 4.89
CA TRP A 80 -7.85 7.72 3.65
C TRP A 80 -7.71 8.75 2.52
N PRO A 81 -6.56 8.79 1.81
CA PRO A 81 -6.24 9.88 0.92
C PRO A 81 -6.99 9.83 -0.41
N ARG A 82 -7.84 10.82 -0.67
CA ARG A 82 -8.58 10.91 -1.94
C ARG A 82 -7.71 11.05 -3.20
N ALA A 83 -6.53 11.68 -3.10
CA ALA A 83 -5.65 11.93 -4.24
C ALA A 83 -4.32 11.16 -4.23
N ALA A 84 -3.88 10.64 -3.09
CA ALA A 84 -2.60 9.91 -3.03
C ALA A 84 -2.71 8.55 -3.71
N HIS A 85 -1.59 8.00 -4.16
CA HIS A 85 -1.52 6.65 -4.74
C HIS A 85 -1.21 5.57 -3.69
N SER A 86 -0.91 5.94 -2.46
CA SER A 86 -0.79 5.01 -1.32
C SER A 86 -1.33 5.64 -0.03
N MET A 87 -1.87 4.81 0.86
CA MET A 87 -2.40 5.21 2.17
C MET A 87 -1.52 4.77 3.35
N VAL A 88 -0.44 4.04 3.07
CA VAL A 88 0.46 3.42 4.07
C VAL A 88 1.22 4.47 4.91
N GLY A 89 1.27 5.70 4.43
CA GLY A 89 1.91 6.81 5.12
C GLY A 89 3.44 6.74 5.15
N ARG A 90 4.02 7.76 5.77
CA ARG A 90 5.47 8.00 5.69
C ARG A 90 6.30 6.93 6.39
N LYS A 91 5.89 6.51 7.59
CA LYS A 91 6.66 5.56 8.41
C LYS A 91 6.81 4.20 7.71
N ARG A 92 5.71 3.62 7.23
CA ARG A 92 5.73 2.36 6.48
C ARG A 92 6.46 2.48 5.14
N MET A 93 6.32 3.59 4.43
CA MET A 93 7.09 3.82 3.18
C MET A 93 8.60 3.94 3.43
N ASN A 94 9.02 4.55 4.55
CA ASN A 94 10.42 4.61 4.94
C ASN A 94 10.96 3.23 5.35
N GLN A 95 10.17 2.44 6.09
CA GLN A 95 10.56 1.08 6.45
C GLN A 95 10.68 0.18 5.21
N LEU A 96 9.77 0.33 4.24
CA LEU A 96 9.88 -0.37 2.96
C LEU A 96 11.19 -0.03 2.25
N GLN A 97 11.56 1.26 2.20
CA GLN A 97 12.86 1.68 1.65
C GLN A 97 14.04 1.02 2.41
N GLU A 98 14.00 1.00 3.74
CA GLU A 98 15.04 0.39 4.57
C GLU A 98 15.17 -1.13 4.31
N ALA A 99 14.04 -1.83 4.16
CA ALA A 99 14.00 -3.25 3.82
C ALA A 99 14.66 -3.48 2.44
N MET A 100 14.34 -2.66 1.45
CA MET A 100 14.96 -2.72 0.12
C MET A 100 16.46 -2.47 0.19
N GLU A 101 16.90 -1.38 0.83
CA GLU A 101 18.33 -1.08 1.02
C GLU A 101 19.07 -2.21 1.72
N THR A 102 18.43 -2.87 2.69
CA THR A 102 18.99 -4.02 3.41
C THR A 102 19.10 -5.26 2.51
N VAL A 103 18.05 -5.57 1.73
CA VAL A 103 18.07 -6.65 0.74
C VAL A 103 19.25 -6.52 -0.21
N PHE A 104 19.51 -5.32 -0.73
CA PHE A 104 20.66 -5.09 -1.61
C PHE A 104 22.00 -5.15 -0.87
N ARG A 105 22.08 -4.54 0.32
CA ARG A 105 23.31 -4.55 1.13
C ARG A 105 23.74 -5.96 1.51
N GLU A 106 22.79 -6.84 1.78
CA GLU A 106 23.02 -8.21 2.22
C GLU A 106 22.92 -9.25 1.09
N ASN A 107 22.72 -8.81 -0.16
CA ASN A 107 22.58 -9.67 -1.34
C ASN A 107 21.49 -10.75 -1.19
N ILE A 108 20.35 -10.41 -0.60
CA ILE A 108 19.24 -11.33 -0.42
C ILE A 108 18.56 -11.53 -1.77
N GLU A 109 18.52 -12.76 -2.27
CA GLU A 109 17.91 -13.08 -3.57
C GLU A 109 16.38 -13.01 -3.53
N GLY A 110 15.77 -12.69 -4.68
CA GLY A 110 14.33 -12.80 -4.88
C GLY A 110 13.63 -11.49 -5.25
N ASP A 111 12.40 -11.65 -5.71
CA ASP A 111 11.54 -10.55 -6.15
C ASP A 111 10.92 -9.79 -4.97
N PHE A 112 10.22 -8.70 -5.30
CA PHE A 112 9.35 -7.99 -4.36
C PHE A 112 7.90 -8.29 -4.69
N ILE A 113 7.07 -8.49 -3.68
CA ILE A 113 5.63 -8.65 -3.84
C ILE A 113 4.87 -7.84 -2.80
N GLU A 114 3.76 -7.28 -3.23
CA GLU A 114 2.73 -6.72 -2.36
C GLU A 114 1.40 -7.43 -2.63
N THR A 115 0.71 -7.88 -1.57
CA THR A 115 -0.64 -8.45 -1.66
C THR A 115 -1.64 -7.48 -1.05
N GLY A 116 -2.43 -6.83 -1.91
CA GLY A 116 -3.28 -5.70 -1.56
C GLY A 116 -2.54 -4.40 -1.84
N VAL A 117 -2.82 -3.80 -3.00
CA VAL A 117 -2.03 -2.70 -3.56
C VAL A 117 -2.83 -1.41 -3.66
N TRP A 118 -4.17 -1.50 -3.62
CA TRP A 118 -5.08 -0.38 -3.81
C TRP A 118 -4.74 0.41 -5.10
N ARG A 119 -4.21 1.64 -4.97
CA ARG A 119 -3.78 2.48 -6.11
C ARG A 119 -2.36 2.21 -6.60
N GLY A 120 -1.65 1.27 -5.99
CA GLY A 120 -0.34 0.75 -6.40
C GLY A 120 0.86 1.55 -5.91
N GLY A 121 0.69 2.55 -5.05
CA GLY A 121 1.76 3.50 -4.72
C GLY A 121 2.98 2.86 -4.07
N SER A 122 2.82 1.86 -3.20
CA SER A 122 3.95 1.16 -2.59
C SER A 122 4.72 0.32 -3.64
N CYS A 123 4.03 -0.38 -4.53
CA CYS A 123 4.66 -1.06 -5.67
C CYS A 123 5.34 -0.09 -6.67
N ILE A 124 4.74 1.09 -6.92
CA ILE A 124 5.36 2.15 -7.73
C ILE A 124 6.69 2.59 -7.07
N PHE A 125 6.69 2.76 -5.75
CA PHE A 125 7.91 3.07 -5.01
C PHE A 125 8.95 1.95 -5.13
N MET A 126 8.54 0.68 -5.02
CA MET A 126 9.44 -0.46 -5.19
C MET A 126 10.11 -0.44 -6.57
N ASN A 127 9.34 -0.26 -7.66
CA ASN A 127 9.94 -0.22 -9.00
C ASN A 127 10.82 1.03 -9.19
N GLY A 128 10.39 2.19 -8.67
CA GLY A 128 11.20 3.41 -8.70
C GLY A 128 12.56 3.24 -8.02
N PHE A 129 12.61 2.51 -6.90
CA PHE A 129 13.86 2.14 -6.26
C PHE A 129 14.74 1.25 -7.15
N LEU A 130 14.17 0.23 -7.81
CA LEU A 130 14.91 -0.63 -8.74
C LEU A 130 15.51 0.20 -9.89
N GLN A 131 14.70 1.05 -10.53
CA GLN A 131 15.13 1.89 -11.65
C GLN A 131 16.22 2.89 -11.22
N ALA A 132 16.04 3.58 -10.09
CA ALA A 132 16.99 4.57 -9.60
C ALA A 132 18.38 3.97 -9.28
N ASN A 133 18.42 2.69 -8.93
CA ASN A 133 19.65 1.97 -8.62
C ASN A 133 20.13 1.07 -9.78
N ASN A 134 19.49 1.12 -10.95
CA ASN A 134 19.80 0.30 -12.13
C ASN A 134 19.75 -1.22 -11.88
N ILE A 135 18.80 -1.66 -11.06
CA ILE A 135 18.61 -3.08 -10.74
C ILE A 135 17.61 -3.66 -11.73
N THR A 136 18.04 -4.66 -12.50
CA THR A 136 17.28 -5.24 -13.63
C THR A 136 16.95 -6.72 -13.45
N ASP A 137 17.45 -7.35 -12.40
CA ASP A 137 17.37 -8.79 -12.13
C ASP A 137 16.26 -9.16 -11.12
N ARG A 138 15.30 -8.25 -10.89
CA ARG A 138 14.19 -8.45 -9.94
C ARG A 138 12.88 -7.95 -10.50
N THR A 139 11.81 -8.61 -10.12
CA THR A 139 10.42 -8.26 -10.47
C THR A 139 9.71 -7.65 -9.25
N VAL A 140 8.81 -6.70 -9.50
CA VAL A 140 7.80 -6.22 -8.57
C VAL A 140 6.46 -6.86 -8.96
N TRP A 141 5.97 -7.74 -8.10
CA TRP A 141 4.68 -8.41 -8.23
C TRP A 141 3.59 -7.60 -7.53
N VAL A 142 2.60 -7.20 -8.31
CA VAL A 142 1.46 -6.38 -7.91
C VAL A 142 0.24 -7.30 -7.82
N ALA A 143 -0.03 -7.85 -6.63
CA ALA A 143 -1.10 -8.83 -6.42
C ALA A 143 -2.31 -8.19 -5.75
N ASP A 144 -3.45 -8.18 -6.45
CA ASP A 144 -4.70 -7.60 -5.97
C ASP A 144 -5.88 -8.20 -6.73
N SER A 145 -7.07 -8.13 -6.15
CA SER A 145 -8.32 -8.44 -6.87
C SER A 145 -8.56 -7.42 -7.98
N PHE A 146 -8.09 -6.17 -7.77
CA PHE A 146 -8.45 -4.96 -8.51
C PHE A 146 -9.95 -4.65 -8.48
N GLU A 147 -10.62 -5.21 -7.47
CA GLU A 147 -12.07 -5.18 -7.28
C GLU A 147 -12.41 -4.86 -5.81
N GLY A 148 -11.43 -4.49 -4.97
CA GLY A 148 -11.59 -4.26 -3.53
C GLY A 148 -11.51 -5.54 -2.71
N LEU A 149 -12.01 -5.52 -1.48
CA LEU A 149 -11.96 -6.69 -0.58
C LEU A 149 -13.04 -7.73 -0.92
N PRO A 150 -12.80 -9.01 -0.64
CA PRO A 150 -13.83 -10.05 -0.78
C PRO A 150 -14.87 -9.91 0.35
N ALA A 151 -16.10 -10.38 0.10
CA ALA A 151 -17.04 -10.59 1.20
C ALA A 151 -16.51 -11.69 2.14
N PRO A 152 -16.64 -11.56 3.47
CA PRO A 152 -16.09 -12.53 4.42
C PRO A 152 -16.61 -13.96 4.20
N ASN A 153 -15.69 -14.91 4.05
CA ASN A 153 -16.01 -16.33 4.00
C ASN A 153 -16.08 -16.93 5.41
N LEU A 154 -17.21 -16.71 6.10
CA LEU A 154 -17.36 -17.08 7.51
C LEU A 154 -17.40 -18.59 7.78
N GLU A 155 -17.65 -19.42 6.76
CA GLU A 155 -17.60 -20.87 6.89
C GLU A 155 -16.16 -21.37 7.07
N GLN A 156 -15.21 -20.78 6.35
CA GLN A 156 -13.80 -21.15 6.41
C GLN A 156 -13.01 -20.29 7.39
N TYR A 157 -13.33 -18.99 7.46
CA TYR A 157 -12.62 -17.97 8.23
C TYR A 157 -13.61 -17.19 9.12
N PRO A 158 -14.15 -17.80 10.19
CA PRO A 158 -15.12 -17.15 11.08
C PRO A 158 -14.56 -15.91 11.80
N LYS A 159 -13.23 -15.75 11.83
CA LYS A 159 -12.54 -14.60 12.41
C LYS A 159 -12.80 -13.29 11.66
N ASP A 160 -13.15 -13.35 10.38
CA ASP A 160 -13.53 -12.18 9.59
C ASP A 160 -14.99 -11.74 9.83
N TYR A 161 -15.65 -12.26 10.87
CA TYR A 161 -17.00 -11.85 11.24
C TYR A 161 -17.08 -10.35 11.50
N GLY A 162 -18.04 -9.71 10.83
CA GLY A 162 -18.30 -8.29 10.99
C GLY A 162 -17.42 -7.39 10.13
N ASP A 163 -16.53 -7.93 9.31
CA ASP A 163 -15.86 -7.14 8.28
C ASP A 163 -16.88 -6.68 7.21
N TYR A 164 -16.84 -5.40 6.89
CA TYR A 164 -17.69 -4.76 5.89
C TYR A 164 -16.86 -3.95 4.87
N LEU A 165 -15.53 -4.10 4.87
CA LEU A 165 -14.65 -3.28 4.05
C LEU A 165 -14.89 -3.50 2.54
N HIS A 166 -15.32 -4.71 2.16
CA HIS A 166 -15.78 -5.05 0.80
C HIS A 166 -16.93 -4.17 0.27
N THR A 167 -17.67 -3.49 1.15
CA THR A 167 -18.79 -2.62 0.75
C THR A 167 -18.34 -1.22 0.29
N PHE A 168 -17.06 -0.87 0.46
CA PHE A 168 -16.55 0.45 0.10
C PHE A 168 -15.98 0.51 -1.31
N ASP A 169 -16.66 1.23 -2.19
CA ASP A 169 -16.20 1.51 -3.55
C ASP A 169 -14.84 2.25 -3.59
N TYR A 170 -14.49 2.99 -2.53
CA TYR A 170 -13.20 3.66 -2.39
C TYR A 170 -12.00 2.69 -2.48
N LEU A 171 -12.18 1.45 -2.01
CA LEU A 171 -11.15 0.42 -2.02
C LEU A 171 -11.10 -0.35 -3.35
N ARG A 172 -12.08 -0.15 -4.23
CA ARG A 172 -12.14 -0.80 -5.55
C ARG A 172 -11.35 0.01 -6.57
N VAL A 173 -10.14 -0.45 -6.89
CA VAL A 173 -9.29 0.17 -7.91
C VAL A 173 -8.96 -0.83 -9.00
N SER A 174 -9.41 -0.54 -10.22
CA SER A 174 -9.18 -1.40 -11.39
C SER A 174 -7.71 -1.53 -11.76
N LEU A 175 -7.35 -2.66 -12.37
CA LEU A 175 -6.01 -2.94 -12.88
C LEU A 175 -5.56 -1.84 -13.85
N GLU A 176 -6.45 -1.38 -14.71
CA GLU A 176 -6.20 -0.33 -15.69
C GLU A 176 -5.82 0.99 -14.98
N THR A 177 -6.47 1.31 -13.87
CA THR A 177 -6.14 2.50 -13.05
C THR A 177 -4.79 2.34 -12.37
N VAL A 178 -4.47 1.17 -11.83
CA VAL A 178 -3.16 0.91 -11.22
C VAL A 178 -2.06 1.02 -12.28
N GLN A 179 -2.22 0.39 -13.44
CA GLN A 179 -1.29 0.51 -14.56
C GLN A 179 -1.11 1.97 -15.00
N GLU A 180 -2.19 2.75 -15.08
CA GLU A 180 -2.11 4.16 -15.40
C GLU A 180 -1.37 4.96 -14.33
N ASN A 181 -1.55 4.62 -13.06
CA ASN A 181 -0.77 5.23 -11.99
C ASN A 181 0.72 4.95 -12.18
N PHE A 182 1.15 3.72 -12.51
CA PHE A 182 2.54 3.45 -12.86
C PHE A 182 3.04 4.29 -14.06
N ARG A 183 2.22 4.45 -15.12
CA ARG A 183 2.58 5.27 -16.30
C ARG A 183 2.81 6.73 -15.96
N LYS A 184 2.07 7.32 -15.02
CA LYS A 184 2.28 8.71 -14.57
C LYS A 184 3.69 8.96 -14.02
N TYR A 185 4.37 7.91 -13.55
CA TYR A 185 5.74 7.98 -13.04
C TYR A 185 6.80 7.47 -14.03
N ASP A 186 6.39 7.04 -15.22
CA ASP A 186 7.26 6.33 -16.18
C ASP A 186 7.87 5.05 -15.59
N LEU A 187 7.09 4.34 -14.77
CA LEU A 187 7.51 3.14 -14.04
C LEU A 187 6.70 1.89 -14.41
N LEU A 188 5.95 1.91 -15.52
CA LEU A 188 5.33 0.70 -16.06
C LEU A 188 6.30 0.05 -17.07
N ASN A 189 7.06 -0.95 -16.63
CA ASN A 189 8.07 -1.63 -17.44
C ASN A 189 8.03 -3.16 -17.24
N ASP A 190 8.96 -3.88 -17.88
CA ASP A 190 8.97 -5.35 -17.87
C ASP A 190 9.22 -5.97 -16.50
N GLN A 191 9.77 -5.22 -15.54
CA GLN A 191 9.97 -5.66 -14.15
C GLN A 191 8.69 -5.54 -13.30
N VAL A 192 7.59 -5.01 -13.83
CA VAL A 192 6.31 -4.94 -13.12
C VAL A 192 5.36 -6.00 -13.66
N LYS A 193 4.94 -6.95 -12.82
CA LYS A 193 4.02 -8.03 -13.17
C LYS A 193 2.79 -7.98 -12.26
N PHE A 194 1.61 -8.21 -12.85
CA PHE A 194 0.34 -8.12 -12.14
C PHE A 194 -0.26 -9.50 -11.94
N LEU A 195 -0.72 -9.78 -10.71
CA LEU A 195 -1.51 -10.96 -10.38
C LEU A 195 -2.93 -10.48 -10.06
N LYS A 196 -3.81 -10.53 -11.08
CA LYS A 196 -5.21 -10.10 -10.97
C LYS A 196 -6.09 -11.25 -10.49
N GLY A 197 -6.72 -11.07 -9.33
CA GLY A 197 -7.67 -12.00 -8.75
C GLY A 197 -7.48 -12.12 -7.24
N TRP A 198 -8.30 -12.95 -6.61
CA TRP A 198 -8.21 -13.20 -5.17
C TRP A 198 -6.90 -13.92 -4.81
N PHE A 199 -6.39 -13.71 -3.60
CA PHE A 199 -5.11 -14.28 -3.19
C PHE A 199 -5.11 -15.81 -3.21
N LYS A 200 -6.17 -16.46 -2.69
CA LYS A 200 -6.39 -17.91 -2.82
C LYS A 200 -6.34 -18.45 -4.25
N ASP A 201 -6.71 -17.65 -5.25
CA ASP A 201 -6.76 -18.09 -6.64
C ASP A 201 -5.44 -17.83 -7.39
N THR A 202 -4.73 -16.77 -7.01
CA THR A 202 -3.58 -16.27 -7.77
C THR A 202 -2.23 -16.67 -7.17
N LEU A 203 -2.08 -16.65 -5.85
CA LEU A 203 -0.81 -16.87 -5.17
C LEU A 203 -0.31 -18.33 -5.24
N PRO A 204 -1.16 -19.38 -5.17
CA PRO A 204 -0.68 -20.77 -5.23
C PRO A 204 0.10 -21.09 -6.52
N SER A 205 -0.40 -20.58 -7.66
CA SER A 205 0.21 -20.78 -8.98
C SER A 205 1.04 -19.60 -9.47
N ALA A 206 1.29 -18.58 -8.62
CA ALA A 206 2.09 -17.43 -9.00
C ALA A 206 3.52 -17.88 -9.39
N PRO A 207 4.01 -17.53 -10.59
CA PRO A 207 5.29 -17.98 -11.12
C PRO A 207 6.46 -17.19 -10.50
N ILE A 208 6.57 -17.29 -9.18
CA ILE A 208 7.57 -16.61 -8.34
C ILE A 208 8.40 -17.68 -7.65
N GLU A 209 9.70 -17.66 -7.89
CA GLU A 209 10.62 -18.67 -7.34
C GLU A 209 11.16 -18.27 -5.96
N LYS A 210 11.61 -17.01 -5.82
CA LYS A 210 12.16 -16.45 -4.59
C LYS A 210 11.63 -15.06 -4.35
N ILE A 211 11.43 -14.72 -3.08
CA ILE A 211 10.96 -13.41 -2.64
C ILE A 211 11.95 -12.84 -1.63
N ALA A 212 12.43 -11.62 -1.87
CA ALA A 212 13.25 -10.90 -0.90
C ALA A 212 12.41 -10.02 0.04
N ILE A 213 11.26 -9.52 -0.44
CA ILE A 213 10.30 -8.73 0.35
C ILE A 213 8.89 -9.18 0.01
N ALA A 214 8.17 -9.71 1.00
CA ALA A 214 6.73 -9.91 0.95
C ALA A 214 6.06 -8.86 1.85
N ARG A 215 5.33 -7.92 1.24
CA ARG A 215 4.50 -6.94 1.96
C ARG A 215 3.03 -7.37 1.88
N LEU A 216 2.42 -7.66 3.03
CA LEU A 216 1.05 -8.15 3.13
C LEU A 216 0.16 -7.04 3.70
N ASP A 217 -0.81 -6.59 2.92
CA ASP A 217 -1.65 -5.40 3.17
C ASP A 217 -3.07 -5.70 2.68
N GLY A 218 -3.65 -6.76 3.23
CA GLY A 218 -4.92 -7.35 2.78
C GLY A 218 -6.04 -7.27 3.81
N ASP A 219 -5.79 -6.61 4.95
CA ASP A 219 -6.66 -6.37 6.13
C ASP A 219 -7.19 -7.63 6.85
N MET A 220 -7.77 -8.56 6.12
CA MET A 220 -8.57 -9.69 6.61
C MET A 220 -7.69 -10.85 7.08
N TYR A 221 -8.28 -11.70 7.94
CA TYR A 221 -7.69 -12.97 8.34
C TYR A 221 -7.50 -13.87 7.11
N GLU A 222 -8.54 -14.06 6.28
CA GLU A 222 -8.46 -14.85 5.03
C GLU A 222 -7.31 -14.36 4.14
N SER A 223 -7.28 -13.06 3.83
CA SER A 223 -6.26 -12.44 2.97
C SER A 223 -4.85 -12.62 3.53
N THR A 224 -4.66 -12.38 4.83
CA THR A 224 -3.36 -12.51 5.49
C THR A 224 -2.88 -13.96 5.48
N MET A 225 -3.78 -14.92 5.77
CA MET A 225 -3.46 -16.34 5.79
C MET A 225 -3.13 -16.87 4.40
N ASP A 226 -3.95 -16.55 3.39
CA ASP A 226 -3.70 -16.92 2.00
C ASP A 226 -2.32 -16.43 1.53
N SER A 227 -1.97 -15.19 1.86
CA SER A 227 -0.66 -14.63 1.54
C SER A 227 0.48 -15.34 2.27
N LEU A 228 0.38 -15.56 3.59
CA LEU A 228 1.43 -16.22 4.36
C LEU A 228 1.66 -17.67 3.91
N VAL A 229 0.59 -18.45 3.75
CA VAL A 229 0.66 -19.86 3.34
C VAL A 229 1.33 -20.02 1.98
N ASN A 230 1.02 -19.14 1.02
CA ASN A 230 1.53 -19.28 -0.35
C ASN A 230 2.89 -18.60 -0.60
N LEU A 231 3.25 -17.59 0.19
CA LEU A 231 4.45 -16.78 -0.06
C LEU A 231 5.59 -17.05 0.92
N TYR A 232 5.32 -17.40 2.18
CA TYR A 232 6.34 -17.47 3.22
C TYR A 232 7.49 -18.42 2.87
N ASP A 233 7.18 -19.58 2.30
CA ASP A 233 8.19 -20.58 1.94
C ASP A 233 9.07 -20.12 0.76
N LYS A 234 8.54 -19.24 -0.10
CA LYS A 234 9.29 -18.59 -1.19
C LYS A 234 10.15 -17.43 -0.72
N VAL A 235 9.93 -16.89 0.49
CA VAL A 235 10.79 -15.82 1.04
C VAL A 235 12.19 -16.38 1.29
N SER A 236 13.23 -15.68 0.82
CA SER A 236 14.62 -16.05 1.05
C SER A 236 15.02 -15.83 2.51
N THR A 237 15.97 -16.61 3.02
CA THR A 237 16.61 -16.33 4.32
C THR A 237 17.18 -14.91 4.33
N GLY A 238 16.94 -14.18 5.42
CA GLY A 238 17.23 -12.76 5.57
C GLY A 238 16.18 -11.84 4.94
N GLY A 239 15.29 -12.35 4.09
CA GLY A 239 14.20 -11.61 3.45
C GLY A 239 13.17 -11.10 4.45
N PHE A 240 12.38 -10.12 4.02
CA PHE A 240 11.43 -9.41 4.86
C PHE A 240 10.00 -9.92 4.64
N ILE A 241 9.29 -10.13 5.74
CA ILE A 241 7.83 -10.25 5.75
C ILE A 241 7.31 -9.03 6.50
N ILE A 242 6.65 -8.14 5.77
CA ILE A 242 6.06 -6.90 6.28
C ILE A 242 4.56 -7.13 6.36
N ILE A 243 3.96 -6.89 7.52
CA ILE A 243 2.52 -6.96 7.74
C ILE A 243 2.03 -5.55 8.00
N ASP A 244 1.21 -5.02 7.10
CA ASP A 244 0.76 -3.64 7.20
C ASP A 244 -0.31 -3.44 8.26
N ASP A 245 -1.21 -4.42 8.38
CA ASP A 245 -2.45 -4.31 9.11
C ASP A 245 -2.41 -5.02 10.47
N TYR A 246 -1.22 -5.25 11.04
CA TYR A 246 -1.10 -5.96 12.32
C TYR A 246 -1.82 -5.26 13.49
N GLY A 247 -2.11 -3.95 13.35
CA GLY A 247 -3.00 -3.23 14.28
C GLY A 247 -4.46 -3.69 14.23
N LEU A 248 -4.89 -4.37 13.16
CA LEU A 248 -6.20 -5.01 13.05
C LEU A 248 -6.18 -6.38 13.71
N ILE A 249 -7.18 -6.64 14.55
CA ILE A 249 -7.26 -7.88 15.35
C ILE A 249 -7.27 -9.12 14.45
N THR A 250 -8.03 -9.09 13.35
CA THR A 250 -8.15 -10.19 12.39
C THR A 250 -6.81 -10.54 11.73
N CYS A 251 -6.07 -9.53 11.25
CA CYS A 251 -4.73 -9.71 10.70
C CYS A 251 -3.73 -10.22 11.76
N ALA A 252 -3.73 -9.63 12.96
CA ALA A 252 -2.86 -10.03 14.06
C ALA A 252 -3.08 -11.50 14.46
N GLU A 253 -4.34 -11.95 14.47
CA GLU A 253 -4.69 -13.35 14.73
C GLU A 253 -4.19 -14.28 13.63
N ALA A 254 -4.31 -13.91 12.34
CA ALA A 254 -3.77 -14.71 11.23
C ALA A 254 -2.25 -14.87 11.32
N VAL A 255 -1.53 -13.77 11.60
CA VAL A 255 -0.08 -13.80 11.82
C VAL A 255 0.27 -14.69 13.01
N THR A 256 -0.48 -14.59 14.11
CA THR A 256 -0.26 -15.39 15.32
C THR A 256 -0.47 -16.89 15.08
N ASP A 257 -1.57 -17.25 14.41
CA ASP A 257 -1.90 -18.63 14.09
C ASP A 257 -0.84 -19.26 13.17
N PHE A 258 -0.52 -18.58 12.06
CA PHE A 258 0.47 -19.06 11.09
C PHE A 258 1.84 -19.27 11.74
N ARG A 259 2.30 -18.29 12.53
CA ARG A 259 3.61 -18.39 13.20
C ARG A 259 3.63 -19.48 14.27
N SER A 260 2.52 -19.67 14.99
CA SER A 260 2.37 -20.74 15.96
C SER A 260 2.44 -22.12 15.31
N GLU A 261 1.70 -22.31 14.22
CA GLU A 261 1.68 -23.56 13.44
C GLU A 261 3.05 -23.89 12.86
N ARG A 262 3.76 -22.90 12.32
CA ARG A 262 5.09 -23.05 11.71
C ARG A 262 6.24 -22.96 12.71
N ASN A 263 5.94 -22.80 14.01
CA ASN A 263 6.91 -22.60 15.08
C ASN A 263 7.94 -21.47 14.80
N ILE A 264 7.51 -20.37 14.19
CA ILE A 264 8.37 -19.24 13.82
C ILE A 264 8.65 -18.38 15.05
N LYS A 265 9.93 -18.26 15.42
CA LYS A 265 10.39 -17.48 16.59
C LYS A 265 11.09 -16.17 16.24
N ALA A 266 11.33 -15.91 14.96
CA ALA A 266 11.96 -14.68 14.48
C ALA A 266 11.27 -13.43 15.08
N PRO A 267 12.01 -12.46 15.63
CA PRO A 267 11.44 -11.32 16.34
C PRO A 267 10.63 -10.42 15.39
N MET A 268 9.45 -10.00 15.86
CA MET A 268 8.64 -8.99 15.16
C MET A 268 9.06 -7.60 15.62
N THR A 269 9.28 -6.70 14.67
CA THR A 269 9.66 -5.31 14.91
C THR A 269 8.51 -4.40 14.49
N GLN A 270 8.12 -3.49 15.40
CA GLN A 270 7.05 -2.54 15.14
C GLN A 270 7.53 -1.39 14.25
N ILE A 271 6.70 -1.00 13.28
CA ILE A 271 6.95 0.12 12.36
C ILE A 271 6.22 1.37 12.88
N ASP A 272 4.91 1.24 13.09
CA ASP A 272 4.02 2.26 13.61
C ASP A 272 2.86 1.62 14.38
N ASP A 273 1.71 2.28 14.47
CA ASP A 273 0.56 1.77 15.24
C ASP A 273 -0.16 0.59 14.54
N PHE A 274 0.12 0.35 13.26
CA PHE A 274 -0.49 -0.72 12.46
C PHE A 274 0.56 -1.72 11.97
N GLY A 275 1.65 -1.24 11.39
CA GLY A 275 2.60 -2.08 10.69
C GLY A 275 3.63 -2.76 11.60
N ILE A 276 3.94 -4.02 11.30
CA ILE A 276 5.09 -4.74 11.84
C ILE A 276 5.87 -5.41 10.70
N TYR A 277 7.08 -5.88 10.98
CA TYR A 277 7.78 -6.80 10.09
C TYR A 277 8.62 -7.80 10.88
N TRP A 278 9.02 -8.88 10.22
CA TRP A 278 10.12 -9.72 10.68
C TRP A 278 10.99 -10.15 9.51
N ARG A 279 12.20 -10.62 9.82
CA ARG A 279 13.12 -11.21 8.84
C ARG A 279 13.05 -12.73 8.93
N LYS A 280 13.04 -13.42 7.79
CA LYS A 280 13.07 -14.88 7.76
C LYS A 280 14.45 -15.39 8.18
N GLU A 281 14.49 -16.34 9.11
CA GLU A 281 15.70 -17.02 9.58
C GLU A 281 15.99 -18.28 8.76
#